data_AF-R7MJ43-F1
#
_entry.id   AF-R7MJ43-F1
#
_cell.length_a   1.000
_cell.length_b   1.000
_cell.length_c   1.000
_cell.angle_alpha   90.00
_cell.angle_beta   90.00
_cell.angle_gamma   90.00
#
_symmetry.space_group_name_H-M   'P 1'
#
loop_
_entity.id
_entity.type
_entity.pdbx_description
1 polymer ?
#
loop_
_entity_poly.entity_id
_entity_poly.type
_entity_poly.pdbx_seq_one_letter_code
_entity_poly.pdbx_strand_id
1 'polypeptide(L)'
;MATRKLESHLTILGTIGGVAPFLGLFGTVVRILLTFNILADSGNQAATVASGIGSALIATAFGLGVAIVAVIFYNSFQSIVKHYEDDFQLIKLLFLSFVDAEEAQGTQYSSSKVNL
;
A
#
# COMPACT_ATOMS: atom_id res chain seq x y z
N MET A 1 -9.83 11.71 -13.52
CA MET A 1 -8.37 11.57 -13.71
C MET A 1 -7.55 11.76 -12.42
N ALA A 2 -7.99 12.59 -11.47
CA ALA A 2 -7.26 12.81 -10.20
C ALA A 2 -7.12 11.56 -9.31
N THR A 3 -8.14 10.70 -9.24
CA THR A 3 -8.16 9.45 -8.43
C THR A 3 -7.03 8.49 -8.82
N ARG A 4 -6.78 8.33 -10.13
CA ARG A 4 -5.72 7.46 -10.66
C ARG A 4 -4.31 7.87 -10.21
N LYS A 5 -4.10 9.17 -9.97
CA LYS A 5 -2.82 9.68 -9.47
C LYS A 5 -2.66 9.37 -7.98
N LEU A 6 -3.70 9.51 -7.16
CA LEU A 6 -3.67 9.12 -5.74
C LEU A 6 -3.46 7.60 -5.57
N GLU A 7 -4.15 6.78 -6.36
CA GLU A 7 -3.97 5.32 -6.39
C GLU A 7 -2.54 4.90 -6.77
N SER A 8 -1.90 5.62 -7.70
CA SER A 8 -0.52 5.34 -8.08
C SER A 8 0.46 5.57 -6.92
N HIS A 9 0.28 6.64 -6.12
CA HIS A 9 1.14 6.90 -4.97
C HIS A 9 0.91 5.89 -3.84
N LEU A 10 -0.35 5.45 -3.65
CA LEU A 10 -0.70 4.35 -2.74
C LEU A 10 -0.02 3.04 -3.14
N THR A 11 -0.02 2.72 -4.44
CA THR A 11 0.60 1.49 -4.95
C THR A 11 2.11 1.47 -4.71
N ILE A 12 2.79 2.61 -4.90
CA ILE A 12 4.23 2.75 -4.63
C ILE A 12 4.50 2.50 -3.14
N LEU A 13 3.68 3.07 -2.27
CA LEU A 13 3.85 2.95 -0.83
C LEU A 13 3.62 1.53 -0.32
N GLY A 14 2.60 0.84 -0.84
CA GLY A 14 2.39 -0.58 -0.58
C GLY A 14 3.55 -1.45 -1.08
N THR A 15 4.12 -1.11 -2.24
CA THR A 15 5.31 -1.80 -2.78
C THR A 15 6.52 -1.60 -1.88
N ILE A 16 6.77 -0.38 -1.41
CA ILE A 16 7.86 -0.09 -0.45
C ILE A 16 7.65 -0.86 0.85
N GLY A 17 6.43 -0.85 1.41
CA GLY A 17 6.10 -1.60 2.62
C GLY A 17 6.33 -3.11 2.46
N GLY A 18 6.02 -3.67 1.29
CA GLY A 18 6.26 -5.08 0.99
C GLY A 18 7.72 -5.44 0.74
N VAL A 19 8.49 -4.56 0.09
CA VAL A 19 9.88 -4.84 -0.33
C VAL A 19 10.92 -4.49 0.74
N ALA A 20 10.65 -3.50 1.59
CA ALA A 20 11.58 -3.02 2.62
C ALA A 20 12.11 -4.11 3.60
N PRO A 21 11.28 -5.07 4.08
CA PRO A 21 11.78 -6.16 4.92
C PRO A 21 12.79 -7.05 4.21
N PHE A 22 12.57 -7.32 2.92
CA PHE A 22 13.47 -8.13 2.11
C PHE A 22 14.81 -7.43 1.87
N LEU A 23 14.82 -6.10 1.75
CA LEU A 23 16.05 -5.31 1.69
C LEU A 23 16.86 -5.38 2.99
N GLY A 24 16.18 -5.40 4.15
CA GLY A 24 16.84 -5.59 5.45
C GLY A 24 17.47 -6.98 5.59
N LEU A 25 16.76 -8.03 5.17
CA LEU A 25 17.26 -9.40 5.13
C LEU A 25 18.39 -9.57 4.10
N PHE A 26 18.32 -8.91 2.95
CA PHE A 26 19.44 -8.88 2.01
C PHE A 26 20.69 -8.24 2.66
N GLY A 27 20.51 -7.15 3.40
CA GLY A 27 21.59 -6.48 4.15
C GLY A 27 22.27 -7.39 5.18
N THR A 28 21.53 -8.25 5.89
CA THR A 28 22.14 -9.22 6.81
C THR A 28 22.99 -10.23 6.07
N VAL A 29 22.50 -10.77 4.94
CA VAL A 29 23.23 -11.74 4.14
C VAL A 29 24.54 -11.16 3.66
N VAL A 30 24.53 -9.95 3.09
CA VAL A 30 25.75 -9.27 2.63
C VAL A 30 26.75 -9.05 3.78
N ARG A 31 26.27 -8.58 4.94
CA ARG A 31 27.14 -8.34 6.12
C ARG A 31 27.75 -9.63 6.67
N ILE A 32 26.97 -10.70 6.75
CA ILE A 32 27.44 -12.01 7.21
C ILE A 32 28.51 -12.54 6.26
N LEU A 33 28.30 -12.45 4.94
CA LEU A 33 29.30 -12.85 3.94
C LEU A 33 30.61 -12.07 4.09
N LEU A 34 30.54 -10.75 4.27
CA LEU A 34 31.73 -9.93 4.50
C LEU A 34 32.46 -10.31 5.81
N THR A 35 31.72 -10.61 6.86
CA THR A 35 32.27 -11.04 8.14
C THR A 35 33.02 -12.37 8.01
N PHE A 36 32.48 -13.32 7.23
CA PHE A 36 33.15 -14.59 6.94
C PHE A 36 34.40 -14.43 6.09
N ASN A 37 34.43 -13.51 5.12
CA ASN A 37 35.64 -13.21 4.36
C ASN A 37 36.75 -12.66 5.26
N ILE A 38 36.42 -11.73 6.16
CA ILE A 38 37.38 -11.21 7.14
C ILE A 38 37.88 -12.34 8.05
N LEU A 39 37.00 -13.24 8.48
CA LEU A 39 37.38 -14.39 9.31
C LEU A 39 38.32 -15.35 8.56
N ALA A 40 38.13 -15.54 7.25
CA ALA A 40 38.98 -16.37 6.41
C ALA A 40 40.41 -15.80 6.30
N ASP A 41 40.53 -14.47 6.17
CA ASP A 41 41.84 -13.81 6.03
C ASP A 41 42.55 -13.57 7.39
N SER A 42 41.78 -13.30 8.45
CA SER A 42 42.31 -12.84 9.75
C SER A 42 42.51 -13.96 10.77
N GLY A 43 42.05 -15.18 10.48
CA GLY A 43 41.97 -16.26 11.45
C GLY A 43 40.91 -16.03 12.54
N ASN A 44 40.87 -16.91 13.55
CA ASN A 44 39.78 -17.01 14.53
C ASN A 44 39.69 -15.82 15.51
N GLN A 45 39.12 -14.71 15.05
CA GLN A 45 38.85 -13.51 15.86
C GLN A 45 37.37 -13.43 16.25
N ALA A 46 37.01 -14.09 17.34
CA ALA A 46 35.62 -14.17 17.83
C ALA A 46 34.96 -12.80 18.03
N ALA A 47 35.72 -11.79 18.47
CA ALA A 47 35.22 -10.42 18.64
C ALA A 47 34.78 -9.77 17.31
N THR A 48 35.52 -10.02 16.23
CA THR A 48 35.20 -9.49 14.88
C THR A 48 33.93 -10.13 14.34
N VAL A 49 33.74 -11.44 14.55
CA VAL A 49 32.52 -12.15 14.15
C VAL A 49 31.31 -11.64 14.93
N ALA A 50 31.44 -11.49 16.24
CA ALA A 50 30.37 -10.97 17.09
C ALA A 50 29.95 -9.55 16.66
N SER A 51 30.92 -8.67 16.35
CA SER A 51 30.65 -7.33 15.82
C SER A 51 29.97 -7.36 14.45
N GLY A 52 30.46 -8.21 13.54
CA GLY A 52 29.89 -8.40 12.20
C GLY A 52 28.42 -8.81 12.23
N ILE A 53 28.07 -9.79 13.07
CA ILE A 53 26.68 -10.24 13.26
C ILE A 53 25.82 -9.14 13.89
N GLY A 54 26.32 -8.43 14.90
CA GLY A 54 25.58 -7.30 15.49
C GLY A 54 25.23 -6.22 14.45
N SER A 55 26.17 -5.94 13.55
CA SER A 55 25.95 -5.00 12.46
C SER A 55 24.98 -5.51 11.38
N ALA A 56 24.89 -6.83 11.18
CA ALA A 56 23.89 -7.45 10.33
C ALA A 56 22.49 -7.24 10.93
N LEU A 57 22.30 -7.46 12.23
CA LEU A 57 21.01 -7.28 12.90
C LEU A 57 20.46 -5.86 12.78
N ILE A 58 21.34 -4.85 12.79
CA ILE A 58 20.95 -3.46 12.57
C ILE A 58 20.32 -3.25 11.18
N ALA A 59 20.79 -3.96 10.15
CA ALA A 59 20.25 -3.86 8.79
C ALA A 59 18.80 -4.38 8.72
N THR A 60 18.49 -5.47 9.42
CA THR A 60 17.11 -5.97 9.55
C THR A 60 16.23 -4.99 10.33
N ALA A 61 16.73 -4.46 11.45
CA ALA A 61 15.99 -3.49 12.25
C ALA A 61 15.59 -2.26 11.41
N PHE A 62 16.51 -1.77 10.55
CA PHE A 62 16.21 -0.70 9.61
C PHE A 62 15.17 -1.11 8.55
N GLY A 63 15.31 -2.27 7.93
CA GLY A 63 14.35 -2.75 6.92
C GLY A 63 12.93 -2.90 7.47
N LEU A 64 12.80 -3.41 8.70
CA LEU A 64 11.52 -3.50 9.42
C LEU A 64 10.99 -2.11 9.80
N GLY A 65 11.84 -1.21 10.29
CA GLY A 65 11.44 0.16 10.62
C GLY A 65 10.84 0.90 9.44
N VAL A 66 11.50 0.83 8.27
CA VAL A 66 11.00 1.43 7.03
C VAL A 66 9.68 0.79 6.59
N ALA A 67 9.57 -0.54 6.67
CA ALA A 67 8.35 -1.25 6.31
C ALA A 67 7.15 -0.84 7.16
N ILE A 68 7.33 -0.74 8.48
CA ILE A 68 6.28 -0.34 9.42
C ILE A 68 5.76 1.05 9.08
N VAL A 69 6.68 2.02 8.89
CA VAL A 69 6.30 3.40 8.53
C VAL A 69 5.54 3.42 7.20
N ALA A 70 6.02 2.72 6.18
CA ALA A 70 5.37 2.66 4.88
C ALA A 70 3.94 2.08 4.96
N VAL A 71 3.73 1.03 5.76
CA VAL A 71 2.41 0.41 5.94
C VAL A 71 1.44 1.32 6.70
N ILE A 72 1.91 2.04 7.72
CA ILE A 72 1.08 3.00 8.46
C ILE A 72 0.54 4.09 7.51
N PHE A 73 1.43 4.66 6.71
CA PHE A 73 1.03 5.67 5.73
C PHE A 73 0.11 5.08 4.65
N TYR A 74 0.38 3.86 4.16
CA TYR A 74 -0.46 3.20 3.17
C TYR A 74 -1.91 3.03 3.67
N ASN A 75 -2.07 2.54 4.91
CA ASN A 75 -3.39 2.37 5.51
C ASN A 75 -4.13 3.72 5.68
N SER A 76 -3.44 4.74 6.20
CA SER A 76 -4.04 6.08 6.39
C SER A 76 -4.51 6.71 5.08
N PHE A 77 -3.67 6.70 4.04
CA PHE A 77 -4.03 7.24 2.73
C PHE A 77 -5.13 6.42 2.04
N GLN A 78 -5.15 5.10 2.24
CA GLN A 78 -6.18 4.24 1.67
C GLN A 78 -7.56 4.54 2.28
N SER A 79 -7.62 4.80 3.59
CA SER A 79 -8.86 5.25 4.25
C SER A 79 -9.38 6.54 3.65
N ILE A 80 -8.50 7.51 3.37
CA ILE A 80 -8.87 8.80 2.78
C ILE A 80 -9.46 8.60 1.38
N VAL A 81 -8.80 7.80 0.52
CA VAL A 81 -9.31 7.52 -0.83
C VAL A 81 -10.66 6.81 -0.78
N LYS A 82 -10.85 5.87 0.14
CA LYS A 82 -12.12 5.17 0.32
C LYS A 82 -13.27 6.12 0.67
N HIS A 83 -13.05 7.10 1.53
CA HIS A 83 -14.09 8.08 1.86
C HIS A 83 -14.56 8.87 0.63
N TYR A 84 -13.64 9.28 -0.25
CA TYR A 84 -14.01 9.96 -1.49
C TYR A 84 -14.79 9.04 -2.44
N GLU A 85 -14.40 7.77 -2.55
CA GLU A 85 -15.12 6.78 -3.36
C GLU A 85 -16.57 6.61 -2.87
N ASP A 86 -16.76 6.49 -1.55
CA ASP A 86 -18.07 6.35 -0.92
C ASP A 86 -18.96 7.59 -1.20
N ASP A 87 -18.42 8.80 -1.09
CA ASP A 87 -19.15 10.04 -1.41
C ASP A 87 -19.60 10.09 -2.88
N PHE A 88 -18.74 9.66 -3.82
CA PHE A 88 -19.09 9.58 -5.24
C PHE A 88 -20.18 8.52 -5.50
N GLN A 89 -20.15 7.38 -4.80
CA GLN A 89 -21.19 6.36 -4.91
C GLN A 89 -22.54 6.89 -4.44
N LEU A 90 -22.59 7.64 -3.34
CA LEU A 90 -23.82 8.26 -2.86
C LEU A 90 -24.41 9.24 -3.88
N ILE A 91 -23.58 10.11 -4.46
CA ILE A 91 -24.01 11.06 -5.50
C ILE A 91 -24.51 10.31 -6.75
N LYS A 92 -23.82 9.23 -7.14
CA LYS A 92 -24.23 8.40 -8.27
C LYS A 92 -25.58 7.73 -8.02
N LEU A 93 -25.83 7.21 -6.83
CA LEU A 93 -27.12 6.61 -6.46
C LEU A 93 -28.24 7.65 -6.46
N LEU A 94 -27.96 8.88 -6.02
CA LEU A 94 -28.92 9.98 -6.07
C LEU A 94 -29.24 10.36 -7.52
N PHE A 95 -28.23 10.41 -8.39
CA PHE A 95 -28.42 10.68 -9.81
C PHE A 95 -29.19 9.57 -10.52
N LEU A 96 -28.88 8.29 -10.23
CA LEU A 96 -29.63 7.15 -10.76
C LEU A 96 -31.08 7.18 -10.28
N SER A 97 -31.31 7.49 -9.01
CA SER A 97 -32.67 7.66 -8.48
C SER A 97 -33.42 8.82 -9.14
N PHE A 98 -32.74 9.92 -9.48
CA PHE A 98 -33.33 11.05 -10.19
C PHE A 98 -33.72 10.66 -11.64
N VAL A 99 -32.82 9.97 -12.35
CA VAL A 99 -33.07 9.48 -13.72
C VAL A 99 -34.19 8.44 -13.76
N ASP A 100 -34.18 7.48 -12.83
CA ASP A 100 -35.20 6.42 -12.74
C ASP A 100 -36.58 6.99 -12.40
N ALA A 101 -36.63 8.05 -11.58
CA ALA A 101 -37.85 8.80 -11.30
C ALA A 101 -38.40 9.54 -12.54
N GLU A 102 -37.55 9.93 -13.49
CA GLU A 102 -37.95 10.57 -14.75
C GLU A 102 -38.53 9.54 -15.74
N GLU A 103 -37.97 8.32 -15.82
CA GLU A 103 -38.52 7.21 -16.61
C GLU A 103 -39.89 6.72 -16.09
N ALA A 104 -40.09 6.70 -14.77
CA ALA A 104 -41.36 6.32 -14.15
C ALA A 104 -42.51 7.30 -14.48
N GLN A 105 -42.23 8.58 -14.73
CA GLN A 105 -43.23 9.58 -15.12
C GLN A 105 -43.62 9.47 -16.61
N GLY A 106 -42.71 9.03 -17.49
CA GLY A 106 -42.99 8.82 -18.92
C GLY A 106 -43.98 7.69 -19.20
N THR A 107 -43.97 6.63 -18.38
CA THR A 107 -44.84 5.45 -18.57
C THR A 107 -46.27 5.66 -18.05
N GLN A 108 -46.44 6.49 -17.01
CA GLN A 108 -47.75 6.88 -16.46
C GLN A 108 -48.53 7.82 -17.39
N TYR A 109 -47.85 8.76 -18.07
CA TYR A 109 -48.50 9.69 -19.00
C TYR A 109 -49.05 9.01 -20.27
N SER A 110 -48.41 7.94 -20.75
CA SER A 110 -48.88 7.17 -21.91
C SER A 110 -50.10 6.31 -21.59
N SER A 111 -50.23 5.76 -20.38
CA SER A 111 -51.38 4.90 -20.01
C SER A 111 -52.69 5.67 -19.80
N SER A 112 -52.62 6.96 -19.43
CA SER A 112 -53.82 7.79 -19.24
C SER A 112 -54.43 8.32 -20.56
N LYS A 113 -53.67 8.33 -21.66
CA LYS A 113 -54.16 8.79 -22.98
C LYS A 113 -54.74 7.68 -23.85
N VAL A 114 -54.61 6.42 -23.47
CA VAL A 114 -55.12 5.26 -24.23
C VAL A 114 -56.50 4.81 -23.72
N ASN A 115 -56.96 5.33 -22.57
CA ASN A 115 -58.27 5.04 -21.98
C ASN A 115 -59.27 6.21 -22.10
N LEU A 116 -59.02 7.15 -23.02
CA LEU A 116 -59.99 8.16 -23.49
C LEU A 116 -60.20 7.99 -25.00
#